data_AF-A0A399HVW5-F1
#
_entry.id   AF-A0A399HVW5-F1
#
_cell.length_a   1.000
_cell.length_b   1.000
_cell.length_c   1.000
_cell.angle_alpha   90.00
_cell.angle_beta   90.00
_cell.angle_gamma   90.00
#
_symmetry.space_group_name_H-M   'P 1'
#
loop_
_entity.id
_entity.type
_entity.pdbx_description
1 polymer ?
#
loop_
_entity_poly.entity_id
_entity_poly.type
_entity_poly.pdbx_seq_one_letter_code
_entity_poly.pdbx_strand_id
1 'polypeptide(L)'
;MRLLYTASDGTLRWTKDIIRSKEIPPYAILSHTWGEQEVVFDDLKDIENAQRKEGYRKIRFCAQQAKLNGLDYFWVDTCCIDKTNSQELQEAINSMFCWYQKAEKCYVLLSDVENNSLEGNGSLRRRWKAAFRKSRWFNRGWTLQELLAPRSVEFFSKEGDLLGDKQSLKDTICEITGIPGEALLGKQVSEFSVAKRFSWAKDRQTTRDEDRAYCLFGIFGIHLPLIYGEGRENARDRLRSAVFLRHKDRNHDQEERLSKIFSWLSAPDPSTNYHKAHKQRQAKTGLWLLESAKFTDWKKRAASRLWLYGIPGCGKTILSSTVVENLLQYCHDDTNMVTAYFYFDFNDTQKQDPELMLRSLLCQLVQRSVVIPKGVDALFSSCENGQRKPSSHALLQVTKEAAQEFTHVYVVLDALDECTQRSELMDMLEAVAEWQLDNLHLLMTSRKERDIERSLEEYIREEDAVCLQRDVVDQDIQRYVQQRLHNDKGLAKWNKDAVVRQEIEAALMGGARGM
;
A
#
# COMPACT_ATOMS: atom_id res chain seq x y z
N MET A 1 33.46 -2.93 -10.86
CA MET A 1 32.73 -3.93 -11.67
C MET A 1 33.57 -4.29 -12.89
N ARG A 2 33.54 -5.55 -13.33
CA ARG A 2 34.32 -6.05 -14.46
C ARG A 2 33.41 -6.52 -15.58
N LEU A 3 33.75 -6.19 -16.83
CA LEU A 3 33.04 -6.63 -18.03
C LEU A 3 33.91 -7.62 -18.82
N LEU A 4 33.27 -8.48 -19.60
CA LEU A 4 33.90 -9.33 -20.59
C LEU A 4 33.84 -8.65 -21.97
N TYR A 5 34.87 -8.90 -22.77
CA TYR A 5 34.88 -8.58 -24.19
C TYR A 5 35.57 -9.71 -24.98
N THR A 6 35.32 -9.75 -26.28
CA THR A 6 36.02 -10.68 -27.18
C THR A 6 37.22 -9.96 -27.79
N ALA A 7 38.43 -10.42 -27.51
CA ALA A 7 39.66 -9.87 -28.07
C ALA A 7 39.79 -10.21 -29.57
N SER A 8 40.75 -9.57 -30.24
CA SER A 8 40.99 -9.74 -31.69
C SER A 8 41.38 -11.18 -32.08
N ASP A 9 41.97 -11.93 -31.14
CA ASP A 9 42.31 -13.36 -31.28
C ASP A 9 41.11 -14.29 -31.01
N GLY A 10 39.91 -13.74 -30.75
CA GLY A 10 38.70 -14.49 -30.44
C GLY A 10 38.61 -14.98 -28.99
N THR A 11 39.60 -14.65 -28.14
CA THR A 11 39.60 -15.03 -26.72
C THR A 11 38.73 -14.10 -25.88
N LEU A 12 38.13 -14.64 -24.82
CA LEU A 12 37.38 -13.82 -23.86
C LEU A 12 38.33 -13.26 -22.80
N ARG A 13 38.23 -11.96 -22.52
CA ARG A 13 39.06 -11.27 -21.53
C ARG A 13 38.22 -10.31 -20.71
N TRP A 14 38.70 -10.00 -19.49
CA TRP A 14 38.09 -8.98 -18.66
C TRP A 14 38.64 -7.58 -18.94
N THR A 15 37.81 -6.58 -18.74
CA THR A 15 38.26 -5.21 -18.50
C THR A 15 39.03 -5.14 -17.17
N LYS A 16 39.79 -4.05 -16.98
CA LYS A 16 40.20 -3.65 -15.63
C LYS A 16 38.95 -3.37 -14.79
N ASP A 17 39.10 -3.39 -13.46
CA ASP A 17 38.01 -3.08 -12.56
C ASP A 17 37.55 -1.62 -12.75
N ILE A 18 36.29 -1.46 -13.15
CA ILE A 18 35.69 -0.15 -13.41
C ILE A 18 35.07 0.33 -12.10
N ILE A 19 35.68 1.35 -11.51
CA ILE A 19 35.30 1.90 -10.20
C ILE A 19 34.30 3.06 -10.37
N ARG A 20 34.45 3.88 -11.42
CA ARG A 20 33.60 5.06 -11.63
C ARG A 20 32.46 4.75 -12.58
N SER A 21 31.24 5.08 -12.15
CA SER A 21 30.02 4.81 -12.93
C SER A 21 29.97 5.48 -14.30
N LYS A 22 30.67 6.62 -14.48
CA LYS A 22 30.78 7.35 -15.76
C LYS A 22 31.73 6.69 -16.76
N GLU A 23 32.51 5.70 -16.34
CA GLU A 23 33.50 5.00 -17.16
C GLU A 23 33.00 3.63 -17.63
N ILE A 24 31.77 3.23 -17.25
CA ILE A 24 31.17 1.96 -17.68
C ILE A 24 30.69 2.12 -19.14
N PRO A 25 31.27 1.37 -20.10
CA PRO A 25 30.83 1.42 -21.49
C PRO A 25 29.45 0.76 -21.64
N PRO A 26 28.71 1.01 -22.73
CA PRO A 26 27.50 0.26 -23.06
C PRO A 26 27.79 -1.25 -23.09
N TYR A 27 26.91 -2.04 -22.49
CA TYR A 27 27.13 -3.47 -22.33
C TYR A 27 25.82 -4.26 -22.29
N ALA A 28 25.91 -5.53 -22.69
CA ALA A 28 24.86 -6.51 -22.48
C ALA A 28 25.03 -7.24 -21.15
N ILE A 29 23.96 -7.82 -20.62
CA ILE A 29 24.01 -8.62 -19.40
C ILE A 29 23.32 -9.96 -19.61
N LEU A 30 23.93 -11.04 -19.14
CA LEU A 30 23.33 -12.37 -19.17
C LEU A 30 22.50 -12.60 -17.92
N SER A 31 21.31 -13.17 -18.11
CA SER A 31 20.48 -13.74 -17.07
C SER A 31 20.27 -15.21 -17.39
N HIS A 32 20.69 -16.09 -16.50
CA HIS A 32 20.58 -17.52 -16.69
C HIS A 32 20.42 -18.24 -15.37
N THR A 33 19.99 -19.49 -15.44
CA THR A 33 19.96 -20.36 -14.27
C THR A 33 21.20 -21.26 -14.27
N TRP A 34 21.87 -21.33 -13.12
CA TRP A 34 23.09 -22.11 -12.97
C TRP A 34 22.80 -23.60 -13.15
N GLY A 35 23.75 -24.32 -13.76
CA GLY A 35 23.81 -25.77 -13.87
C GLY A 35 25.02 -26.34 -13.12
N GLU A 36 25.36 -27.61 -13.39
CA GLU A 36 26.43 -28.31 -12.66
C GLU A 36 27.84 -27.86 -13.05
N GLN A 37 28.04 -27.44 -14.31
CA GLN A 37 29.35 -27.05 -14.86
C GLN A 37 29.38 -25.58 -15.28
N GLU A 38 29.11 -24.66 -14.37
CA GLU A 38 29.27 -23.22 -14.62
C GLU A 38 30.75 -22.83 -14.70
N VAL A 39 31.05 -21.86 -15.57
CA VAL A 39 32.37 -21.22 -15.64
C VAL A 39 32.41 -20.13 -14.57
N VAL A 40 33.31 -20.28 -13.60
CA VAL A 40 33.55 -19.30 -12.54
C VAL A 40 34.70 -18.37 -12.89
N PHE A 41 34.94 -17.35 -12.05
CA PHE A 41 35.99 -16.37 -12.25
C PHE A 41 37.37 -17.00 -12.50
N ASP A 42 37.80 -17.95 -11.67
CA ASP A 42 39.13 -18.56 -11.82
C ASP A 42 39.29 -19.41 -13.09
N ASP A 43 38.20 -20.01 -13.59
CA ASP A 43 38.25 -20.84 -14.79
C ASP A 43 38.66 -20.02 -16.02
N LEU A 44 38.23 -18.77 -16.13
CA LEU A 44 38.57 -17.92 -17.27
C LEU A 44 40.04 -17.47 -17.28
N LYS A 45 40.80 -17.73 -16.21
CA LYS A 45 42.27 -17.58 -16.23
C LYS A 45 42.93 -18.66 -17.09
N ASP A 46 42.27 -19.80 -17.29
CA ASP A 46 42.65 -20.89 -18.19
C ASP A 46 41.52 -21.16 -19.20
N ILE A 47 41.58 -20.45 -20.33
CA ILE A 47 40.53 -20.49 -21.35
C ILE A 47 40.28 -21.90 -21.90
N GLU A 48 41.32 -22.74 -21.99
CA GLU A 48 41.16 -24.12 -22.48
C GLU A 48 40.32 -24.96 -21.53
N ASN A 49 40.51 -24.77 -20.23
CA ASN A 49 39.71 -25.44 -19.21
C ASN A 49 38.28 -24.89 -19.19
N ALA A 50 38.10 -23.56 -19.23
CA ALA A 50 36.79 -22.94 -19.30
C ALA A 50 35.96 -23.47 -20.49
N GLN A 51 36.57 -23.63 -21.66
CA GLN A 51 35.91 -24.12 -22.88
C GLN A 51 35.33 -25.54 -22.75
N ARG A 52 35.85 -26.36 -21.83
CA ARG A 52 35.37 -27.73 -21.61
C ARG A 52 34.09 -27.78 -20.78
N LYS A 53 33.77 -26.72 -20.04
CA LYS A 53 32.58 -26.65 -19.17
C LYS A 53 31.33 -26.28 -19.96
N GLU A 54 30.22 -26.92 -19.66
CA GLU A 54 28.94 -26.64 -20.34
C GLU A 54 28.50 -25.17 -20.22
N GLY A 55 28.72 -24.54 -19.06
CA GLY A 55 28.40 -23.13 -18.81
C GLY A 55 29.08 -22.15 -19.76
N TYR A 56 30.20 -22.55 -20.38
CA TYR A 56 30.89 -21.72 -21.36
C TYR A 56 30.05 -21.44 -22.61
N ARG A 57 29.12 -22.35 -22.95
CA ARG A 57 28.16 -22.13 -24.05
C ARG A 57 27.27 -20.92 -23.78
N LYS A 58 26.87 -20.69 -22.53
CA LYS A 58 26.04 -19.55 -22.12
C LYS A 58 26.80 -18.23 -22.26
N ILE A 59 28.09 -18.24 -21.91
CA ILE A 59 28.98 -17.08 -22.07
C ILE A 59 29.18 -16.77 -23.56
N ARG A 60 29.47 -17.77 -24.39
CA ARG A 60 29.59 -17.58 -25.84
C ARG A 60 28.31 -17.08 -26.48
N PHE A 61 27.16 -17.62 -26.07
CA PHE A 61 25.85 -17.14 -26.51
C PHE A 61 25.70 -15.64 -26.21
N CYS A 62 25.98 -15.21 -24.97
CA CYS A 62 25.91 -13.80 -24.60
C CYS A 62 26.86 -12.93 -25.44
N ALA A 63 28.10 -13.37 -25.65
CA ALA A 63 29.08 -12.66 -26.47
C ALA A 63 28.61 -12.49 -27.93
N GLN A 64 28.02 -13.54 -28.51
CA GLN A 64 27.48 -13.50 -29.87
C GLN A 64 26.27 -12.55 -29.97
N GLN A 65 25.32 -12.63 -29.04
CA GLN A 65 24.16 -11.73 -29.02
C GLN A 65 24.56 -10.27 -28.76
N ALA A 66 25.53 -10.02 -27.88
CA ALA A 66 26.09 -8.68 -27.66
C ALA A 66 26.66 -8.11 -28.96
N LYS A 67 27.48 -8.90 -29.67
CA LYS A 67 28.07 -8.50 -30.95
C LYS A 67 27.02 -8.22 -32.03
N LEU A 68 25.97 -9.04 -32.13
CA LEU A 68 24.86 -8.81 -33.06
C LEU A 68 24.13 -7.49 -32.80
N ASN A 69 24.07 -7.07 -31.54
CA ASN A 69 23.48 -5.80 -31.12
C ASN A 69 24.48 -4.63 -31.07
N GLY A 70 25.70 -4.81 -31.60
CA GLY A 70 26.73 -3.76 -31.63
C GLY A 70 27.33 -3.41 -30.27
N LEU A 71 27.28 -4.32 -29.31
CA LEU A 71 27.86 -4.15 -27.97
C LEU A 71 29.17 -4.94 -27.85
N ASP A 72 30.27 -4.23 -27.61
CA ASP A 72 31.60 -4.85 -27.46
C ASP A 72 31.79 -5.53 -26.10
N TYR A 73 31.02 -5.10 -25.11
CA TYR A 73 31.13 -5.54 -23.72
C TYR A 73 29.87 -6.26 -23.25
N PHE A 74 30.05 -7.23 -22.37
CA PHE A 74 28.95 -7.92 -21.71
C PHE A 74 29.32 -8.38 -20.30
N TRP A 75 28.33 -8.72 -19.49
CA TRP A 75 28.50 -9.12 -18.10
C TRP A 75 27.80 -10.44 -17.79
N VAL A 76 28.49 -11.30 -17.03
CA VAL A 76 27.98 -12.60 -16.56
C VAL A 76 28.37 -12.80 -15.10
N ASP A 77 27.40 -13.00 -14.22
CA ASP A 77 27.59 -13.05 -12.76
C ASP A 77 28.55 -14.15 -12.29
N THR A 78 28.59 -15.28 -12.99
CA THR A 78 29.42 -16.43 -12.60
C THR A 78 30.90 -16.16 -12.72
N CYS A 79 31.32 -15.36 -13.71
CA CYS A 79 32.72 -15.17 -14.05
C CYS A 79 33.19 -13.71 -14.09
N CYS A 80 32.28 -12.72 -13.96
CA CYS A 80 32.64 -11.31 -13.77
C CYS A 80 32.83 -10.91 -12.30
N ILE A 81 32.41 -11.76 -11.36
CA ILE A 81 32.57 -11.54 -9.92
C ILE A 81 33.52 -12.60 -9.36
N ASP A 82 34.55 -12.17 -8.65
CA ASP A 82 35.36 -13.08 -7.81
C ASP A 82 34.60 -13.38 -6.52
N LYS A 83 33.90 -14.51 -6.51
CA LYS A 83 33.09 -14.95 -5.36
C LYS A 83 33.96 -15.43 -4.18
N THR A 84 35.28 -15.60 -4.36
CA THR A 84 36.21 -15.94 -3.28
C THR A 84 36.63 -14.70 -2.50
N ASN A 85 36.56 -13.52 -3.12
CA ASN A 85 36.78 -12.24 -2.48
C ASN A 85 35.49 -11.74 -1.83
N SER A 86 35.40 -11.83 -0.50
CA SER A 86 34.20 -11.44 0.25
C SER A 86 33.84 -9.96 0.11
N GLN A 87 34.83 -9.08 -0.04
CA GLN A 87 34.60 -7.64 -0.23
C GLN A 87 33.98 -7.39 -1.60
N GLU A 88 34.53 -8.02 -2.64
CA GLU A 88 33.99 -7.91 -3.99
C GLU A 88 32.58 -8.51 -4.09
N LEU A 89 32.35 -9.69 -3.49
CA LEU A 89 31.03 -10.33 -3.45
C LEU A 89 29.98 -9.43 -2.79
N GLN A 90 30.35 -8.78 -1.68
CA GLN A 90 29.46 -7.87 -0.96
C GLN A 90 29.12 -6.63 -1.79
N GLU A 91 30.11 -6.02 -2.45
CA GLU A 91 29.89 -4.89 -3.36
C GLU A 91 29.01 -5.30 -4.54
N ALA A 92 29.27 -6.47 -5.13
CA ALA A 92 28.56 -6.97 -6.29
C ALA A 92 27.07 -7.23 -6.01
N ILE A 93 26.75 -7.91 -4.91
CA ILE A 93 25.35 -8.18 -4.56
C ILE A 93 24.57 -6.88 -4.29
N ASN A 94 25.18 -5.92 -3.58
CA ASN A 94 24.53 -4.63 -3.32
C ASN A 94 24.38 -3.78 -4.59
N SER A 95 25.23 -4.00 -5.61
CA SER A 95 25.22 -3.24 -6.86
C SER A 95 24.46 -3.91 -8.01
N MET A 96 24.10 -5.20 -7.87
CA MET A 96 23.60 -6.04 -8.96
C MET A 96 22.38 -5.43 -9.67
N PHE A 97 21.40 -4.94 -8.91
CA PHE A 97 20.22 -4.29 -9.47
C PHE A 97 20.58 -3.07 -10.33
N CYS A 98 21.53 -2.26 -9.88
CA CYS A 98 22.01 -1.09 -10.62
C CYS A 98 22.73 -1.49 -11.91
N TRP A 99 23.48 -2.60 -11.90
CA TRP A 99 24.11 -3.14 -13.09
C TRP A 99 23.07 -3.62 -14.11
N TYR A 100 22.11 -4.45 -13.68
CA TYR A 100 20.99 -4.85 -14.56
C TYR A 100 20.19 -3.64 -15.09
N GLN A 101 19.98 -2.61 -14.27
CA GLN A 101 19.27 -1.40 -14.68
C GLN A 101 20.01 -0.60 -15.76
N LYS A 102 21.35 -0.63 -15.74
CA LYS A 102 22.21 0.12 -16.67
C LYS A 102 22.60 -0.66 -17.92
N ALA A 103 22.35 -1.96 -17.97
CA ALA A 103 22.60 -2.75 -19.16
C ALA A 103 21.67 -2.32 -20.31
N GLU A 104 22.22 -2.23 -21.53
CA GLU A 104 21.45 -1.88 -22.72
C GLU A 104 20.48 -3.02 -23.11
N LYS A 105 20.96 -4.26 -22.93
CA LYS A 105 20.23 -5.49 -23.24
C LYS A 105 20.45 -6.52 -22.14
N CYS A 106 19.37 -7.11 -21.65
CA CYS A 106 19.40 -8.30 -20.80
C CYS A 106 18.96 -9.52 -21.61
N TYR A 107 19.86 -10.47 -21.81
CA TYR A 107 19.56 -11.72 -22.52
C TYR A 107 19.26 -12.81 -21.49
N VAL A 108 18.05 -13.34 -21.50
CA VAL A 108 17.61 -14.45 -20.65
C VAL A 108 17.72 -15.75 -21.43
N LEU A 109 18.70 -16.59 -21.07
CA LEU A 109 18.89 -17.91 -21.71
C LEU A 109 18.21 -19.01 -20.87
N LEU A 110 17.12 -19.58 -21.39
CA LEU A 110 16.32 -20.57 -20.69
C LEU A 110 16.77 -21.99 -21.03
N SER A 111 17.66 -22.56 -20.20
CA SER A 111 18.22 -23.90 -20.45
C SER A 111 17.21 -25.06 -20.37
N ASP A 112 15.98 -24.80 -19.91
CA ASP A 112 14.89 -25.79 -19.76
C ASP A 112 13.71 -25.55 -20.73
N VAL A 113 13.89 -24.67 -21.71
CA VAL A 113 12.89 -24.39 -22.74
C VAL A 113 13.48 -24.67 -24.11
N GLU A 114 12.99 -25.72 -24.77
CA GLU A 114 13.39 -26.11 -26.12
C GLU A 114 12.41 -25.54 -27.15
N ASN A 115 12.92 -25.03 -28.27
CA ASN A 115 12.10 -24.54 -29.37
C ASN A 115 11.83 -25.66 -30.39
N ASN A 116 10.85 -26.52 -30.11
CA ASN A 116 10.46 -27.61 -31.01
C ASN A 116 9.62 -27.10 -32.20
N SER A 117 10.24 -26.39 -33.14
CA SER A 117 9.64 -26.06 -34.43
C SER A 117 9.83 -27.22 -35.43
N LEU A 118 8.86 -28.14 -35.47
CA LEU A 118 8.67 -28.97 -36.66
C LEU A 118 7.91 -28.14 -37.69
N GLU A 119 8.53 -27.91 -38.85
CA GLU A 119 7.90 -27.29 -40.01
C GLU A 119 6.66 -28.10 -40.42
N GLY A 120 5.48 -27.49 -40.30
CA GLY A 120 4.22 -28.15 -40.66
C GLY A 120 2.98 -27.39 -40.19
N ASN A 121 2.42 -26.58 -41.10
CA ASN A 121 1.06 -26.04 -41.17
C ASN A 121 0.39 -25.44 -39.92
N GLY A 122 0.36 -24.10 -39.89
CA GLY A 122 -0.91 -23.34 -39.86
C GLY A 122 -1.65 -23.13 -38.53
N SER A 123 -1.41 -23.93 -37.49
CA SER A 123 -2.04 -23.73 -36.16
C SER A 123 -1.03 -23.75 -35.00
N LEU A 124 0.11 -23.08 -35.23
CA LEU A 124 1.24 -22.88 -34.32
C LEU A 124 0.84 -22.20 -32.98
N ARG A 125 0.13 -22.90 -32.09
CA ARG A 125 0.28 -22.66 -30.66
C ARG A 125 1.73 -22.97 -30.34
N ARG A 126 2.57 -21.92 -30.28
CA ARG A 126 4.00 -21.96 -29.92
C ARG A 126 4.20 -22.96 -28.76
N ARG A 127 4.62 -24.20 -29.04
CA ARG A 127 4.68 -25.29 -28.04
C ARG A 127 5.60 -24.93 -26.86
N TRP A 128 6.63 -24.13 -27.13
CA TRP A 128 7.52 -23.58 -26.11
C TRP A 128 6.79 -22.77 -25.04
N LYS A 129 5.60 -22.17 -25.30
CA LYS A 129 4.86 -21.38 -24.29
C LYS A 129 4.51 -22.21 -23.05
N ALA A 130 4.28 -23.51 -23.19
CA ALA A 130 4.01 -24.39 -22.07
C ALA A 130 5.28 -24.63 -21.23
N ALA A 131 6.43 -24.84 -21.88
CA ALA A 131 7.72 -24.99 -21.22
C ALA A 131 8.18 -23.68 -20.56
N PHE A 132 8.01 -22.54 -21.26
CA PHE A 132 8.29 -21.20 -20.74
C PHE A 132 7.56 -20.92 -19.42
N ARG A 133 6.26 -21.21 -19.36
CA ARG A 133 5.46 -21.06 -18.12
C ARG A 133 5.97 -21.90 -16.95
N LYS A 134 6.65 -23.01 -17.24
CA LYS A 134 7.20 -23.92 -16.24
C LYS A 134 8.69 -23.72 -16.01
N SER A 135 9.32 -22.75 -16.68
CA SER A 135 10.76 -22.56 -16.59
C SER A 135 11.17 -22.24 -15.17
N ARG A 136 12.23 -22.92 -14.71
CA ARG A 136 12.83 -22.72 -13.40
C ARG A 136 13.33 -21.29 -13.20
N TRP A 137 13.58 -20.55 -14.28
CA TRP A 137 14.01 -19.15 -14.23
C TRP A 137 13.03 -18.27 -13.45
N PHE A 138 11.71 -18.48 -13.59
CA PHE A 138 10.70 -17.71 -12.86
C PHE A 138 10.67 -18.00 -11.35
N ASN A 139 11.22 -19.15 -10.94
CA ASN A 139 11.22 -19.60 -9.55
C ASN A 139 12.51 -19.23 -8.80
N ARG A 140 13.51 -18.62 -9.46
CA ARG A 140 14.76 -18.23 -8.80
C ARG A 140 14.64 -16.85 -8.15
N GLY A 141 15.22 -16.67 -6.97
CA GLY A 141 15.16 -15.39 -6.24
C GLY A 141 15.84 -14.24 -7.00
N TRP A 142 17.07 -14.46 -7.44
CA TRP A 142 17.89 -13.44 -8.10
C TRP A 142 17.31 -12.95 -9.43
N THR A 143 16.66 -13.83 -10.20
CA THR A 143 16.05 -13.48 -11.49
C THR A 143 14.90 -12.47 -11.37
N LEU A 144 14.40 -12.21 -10.16
CA LEU A 144 13.44 -11.14 -9.92
C LEU A 144 14.04 -9.76 -10.23
N GLN A 145 15.26 -9.51 -9.77
CA GLN A 145 15.97 -8.26 -10.09
C GLN A 145 16.32 -8.19 -11.57
N GLU A 146 16.70 -9.33 -12.15
CA GLU A 146 17.10 -9.47 -13.56
C GLU A 146 15.92 -9.24 -14.52
N LEU A 147 14.68 -9.46 -14.05
CA LEU A 147 13.44 -9.15 -14.78
C LEU A 147 13.05 -7.66 -14.66
N LEU A 148 13.10 -7.14 -13.44
CA LEU A 148 12.54 -5.83 -13.10
C LEU A 148 13.48 -4.66 -13.39
N ALA A 149 14.78 -4.84 -13.17
CA ALA A 149 15.74 -3.75 -13.27
C ALA A 149 16.03 -3.31 -14.71
N PRO A 150 16.30 -4.22 -15.69
CA PRO A 150 16.64 -3.80 -17.05
C PRO A 150 15.46 -3.20 -17.79
N ARG A 151 15.75 -2.24 -18.68
CA ARG A 151 14.73 -1.69 -19.59
C ARG A 151 14.34 -2.70 -20.67
N SER A 152 15.32 -3.41 -21.23
CA SER A 152 15.12 -4.44 -22.26
C SER A 152 15.49 -5.82 -21.72
N VAL A 153 14.57 -6.78 -21.84
CA VAL A 153 14.80 -8.20 -21.50
C VAL A 153 14.27 -9.06 -22.65
N GLU A 154 15.14 -9.88 -23.21
CA GLU A 154 14.86 -10.77 -24.34
C GLU A 154 15.06 -12.22 -23.91
N PHE A 155 14.07 -13.08 -24.19
CA PHE A 155 14.04 -14.47 -23.76
C PHE A 155 14.41 -15.39 -24.90
N PHE A 156 15.36 -16.28 -24.65
CA PHE A 156 15.90 -17.23 -25.61
C PHE A 156 15.73 -18.67 -25.14
N SER A 157 15.53 -19.59 -26.08
CA SER A 157 15.49 -21.03 -25.82
C SER A 157 16.88 -21.56 -25.43
N LYS A 158 16.94 -22.82 -25.02
CA LYS A 158 18.19 -23.55 -24.75
C LYS A 158 19.14 -23.55 -25.97
N GLU A 159 18.58 -23.55 -27.18
CA GLU A 159 19.32 -23.53 -28.46
C GLU A 159 19.78 -22.11 -28.85
N GLY A 160 19.26 -21.07 -28.19
CA GLY A 160 19.55 -19.68 -28.49
C GLY A 160 18.55 -19.01 -29.44
N ASP A 161 17.38 -19.61 -29.67
CA ASP A 161 16.32 -19.01 -30.49
C ASP A 161 15.52 -17.97 -29.71
N LEU A 162 15.22 -16.83 -30.34
CA LEU A 162 14.41 -15.78 -29.72
C LEU A 162 12.95 -16.23 -29.55
N LEU A 163 12.49 -16.29 -28.30
CA LEU A 163 11.12 -16.63 -27.93
C LEU A 163 10.20 -15.40 -27.89
N GLY A 164 10.78 -14.27 -27.47
CA GLY A 164 10.11 -12.98 -27.33
C GLY A 164 10.84 -12.08 -26.34
N ASP A 165 10.23 -10.94 -26.03
CA ASP A 165 10.76 -9.96 -25.09
C ASP A 165 9.77 -9.67 -23.95
N LYS A 166 10.21 -8.88 -22.97
CA LYS A 166 9.39 -8.48 -21.81
C LYS A 166 8.05 -7.84 -22.20
N GLN A 167 7.99 -7.12 -23.31
CA GLN A 167 6.79 -6.41 -23.75
C GLN A 167 5.80 -7.35 -24.43
N SER A 168 6.27 -8.13 -25.40
CA SER A 168 5.49 -9.12 -26.16
C SER A 168 5.00 -10.29 -25.30
N LEU A 169 5.70 -10.62 -24.20
CA LEU A 169 5.33 -11.68 -23.27
C LEU A 169 4.74 -11.17 -21.95
N LYS A 170 4.44 -9.86 -21.85
CA LYS A 170 3.97 -9.20 -20.62
C LYS A 170 2.85 -9.96 -19.91
N ASP A 171 1.76 -10.27 -20.62
CA ASP A 171 0.59 -10.92 -20.00
C ASP A 171 0.93 -12.31 -19.47
N THR A 172 1.75 -13.07 -20.20
CA THR A 172 2.24 -14.39 -19.74
C THR A 172 3.15 -14.26 -18.53
N ILE A 173 4.04 -13.26 -18.50
CA ILE A 173 4.92 -13.02 -17.34
C ILE A 173 4.10 -12.57 -16.13
N CYS A 174 3.09 -11.72 -16.31
CA CYS A 174 2.16 -11.31 -15.26
C CYS A 174 1.43 -12.52 -14.65
N GLU A 175 0.89 -13.41 -15.49
CA GLU A 175 0.23 -14.65 -15.06
C GLU A 175 1.17 -15.54 -14.22
N ILE A 176 2.42 -15.71 -14.64
CA ILE A 176 3.39 -16.58 -13.96
C ILE A 176 3.85 -15.98 -12.62
N THR A 177 4.12 -14.68 -12.60
CA THR A 177 4.86 -14.04 -11.49
C THR A 177 3.98 -13.25 -10.53
N GLY A 178 2.74 -12.94 -10.89
CA GLY A 178 1.88 -12.01 -10.15
C GLY A 178 2.38 -10.56 -10.16
N ILE A 179 3.41 -10.24 -10.95
CA ILE A 179 3.94 -8.89 -11.09
C ILE A 179 3.02 -8.09 -12.02
N PRO A 180 2.53 -6.90 -11.60
CA PRO A 180 1.68 -6.08 -12.45
C PRO A 180 2.36 -5.69 -13.77
N GLY A 181 1.60 -5.65 -14.86
CA GLY A 181 2.13 -5.29 -16.18
C GLY A 181 2.82 -3.92 -16.19
N GLU A 182 2.34 -2.98 -15.38
CA GLU A 182 2.97 -1.66 -15.19
C GLU A 182 4.43 -1.76 -14.71
N ALA A 183 4.73 -2.67 -13.78
CA ALA A 183 6.10 -2.87 -13.28
C ALA A 183 7.00 -3.46 -14.37
N LEU A 184 6.46 -4.35 -15.22
CA LEU A 184 7.19 -4.94 -16.34
C LEU A 184 7.48 -3.92 -17.46
N LEU A 185 6.57 -2.96 -17.67
CA LEU A 185 6.67 -1.91 -18.68
C LEU A 185 7.48 -0.68 -18.22
N GLY A 186 8.13 -0.75 -17.06
CA GLY A 186 9.11 0.26 -16.63
C GLY A 186 8.64 1.26 -15.58
N LYS A 187 7.44 1.07 -14.99
CA LYS A 187 7.06 1.83 -13.78
C LYS A 187 8.07 1.55 -12.66
N GLN A 188 8.49 2.59 -11.94
CA GLN A 188 9.54 2.41 -10.94
C GLN A 188 9.06 1.48 -9.82
N VAL A 189 9.89 0.50 -9.44
CA VAL A 189 9.55 -0.46 -8.39
C VAL A 189 9.24 0.21 -7.04
N SER A 190 9.80 1.39 -6.77
CA SER A 190 9.53 2.17 -5.56
C SER A 190 8.12 2.74 -5.48
N GLU A 191 7.39 2.84 -6.60
CA GLU A 191 5.99 3.30 -6.63
C GLU A 191 5.01 2.21 -6.15
N PHE A 192 5.49 0.96 -5.99
CA PHE A 192 4.70 -0.13 -5.45
C PHE A 192 4.90 -0.26 -3.94
N SER A 193 3.80 -0.60 -3.25
CA SER A 193 3.82 -0.78 -1.79
C SER A 193 4.86 -1.81 -1.35
N VAL A 194 5.34 -1.65 -0.12
CA VAL A 194 6.31 -2.58 0.48
C VAL A 194 5.78 -4.01 0.46
N ALA A 195 4.51 -4.20 0.80
CA ALA A 195 3.85 -5.50 0.77
C ALA A 195 3.83 -6.13 -0.63
N LYS A 196 3.48 -5.35 -1.67
CA LYS A 196 3.50 -5.83 -3.06
C LYS A 196 4.91 -6.22 -3.52
N ARG A 197 5.93 -5.43 -3.19
CA ARG A 197 7.31 -5.77 -3.54
C ARG A 197 7.80 -7.04 -2.86
N PHE A 198 7.43 -7.27 -1.59
CA PHE A 198 7.72 -8.52 -0.91
C PHE A 198 6.96 -9.71 -1.52
N SER A 199 5.72 -9.52 -1.99
CA SER A 199 4.93 -10.60 -2.55
C SER A 199 5.49 -11.16 -3.86
N TRP A 200 6.18 -10.34 -4.68
CA TRP A 200 6.85 -10.78 -5.92
C TRP A 200 7.94 -11.83 -5.73
N ALA A 201 8.42 -12.00 -4.49
CA ALA A 201 9.46 -12.95 -4.12
C ALA A 201 8.92 -14.18 -3.37
N LYS A 202 7.63 -14.23 -3.06
CA LYS A 202 7.01 -15.22 -2.18
C LYS A 202 7.31 -16.66 -2.60
N ASP A 203 7.09 -16.96 -3.88
CA ASP A 203 7.18 -18.32 -4.43
C ASP A 203 8.57 -18.63 -5.02
N ARG A 204 9.52 -17.70 -4.89
CA ARG A 204 10.88 -17.86 -5.40
C ARG A 204 11.78 -18.58 -4.40
N GLN A 205 12.81 -19.23 -4.94
CA GLN A 205 13.77 -20.07 -4.22
C GLN A 205 15.21 -19.61 -4.49
N THR A 206 16.06 -19.78 -3.50
CA THR A 206 17.49 -19.46 -3.56
C THR A 206 18.31 -20.64 -3.07
N THR A 207 19.59 -20.69 -3.45
CA THR A 207 20.49 -21.78 -3.04
C THR A 207 20.93 -21.62 -1.59
N ARG A 208 21.24 -20.39 -1.16
CA ARG A 208 21.45 -20.06 0.26
C ARG A 208 20.16 -19.49 0.83
N ASP A 209 19.90 -19.79 2.10
CA ASP A 209 18.67 -19.38 2.76
C ASP A 209 18.57 -17.86 2.94
N GLU A 210 19.70 -17.21 3.25
CA GLU A 210 19.78 -15.75 3.43
C GLU A 210 19.57 -14.98 2.12
N ASP A 211 19.90 -15.60 0.97
CA ASP A 211 19.72 -14.97 -0.34
C ASP A 211 18.25 -14.66 -0.63
N ARG A 212 17.29 -15.31 0.06
CA ARG A 212 15.86 -14.93 -0.01
C ARG A 212 15.62 -13.47 0.38
N ALA A 213 16.45 -12.93 1.27
CA ALA A 213 16.43 -11.52 1.64
C ALA A 213 17.37 -10.69 0.75
N TYR A 214 18.60 -11.17 0.51
CA TYR A 214 19.60 -10.41 -0.23
C TYR A 214 19.19 -10.13 -1.68
N CYS A 215 18.45 -11.05 -2.30
CA CYS A 215 17.90 -10.85 -3.65
C CYS A 215 16.80 -9.78 -3.71
N LEU A 216 16.47 -9.09 -2.62
CA LEU A 216 15.52 -7.97 -2.57
C LEU A 216 16.19 -6.61 -2.31
N PHE A 217 17.49 -6.58 -2.01
CA PHE A 217 18.20 -5.35 -1.65
C PHE A 217 18.01 -4.26 -2.69
N GLY A 218 18.25 -4.55 -3.97
CA GLY A 218 18.07 -3.58 -5.05
C GLY A 218 16.62 -3.15 -5.29
N ILE A 219 15.65 -4.05 -5.13
CA ILE A 219 14.21 -3.75 -5.27
C ILE A 219 13.74 -2.76 -4.20
N PHE A 220 14.31 -2.86 -3.01
CA PHE A 220 14.09 -1.92 -1.92
C PHE A 220 15.11 -0.78 -1.88
N GLY A 221 16.12 -0.78 -2.77
CA GLY A 221 17.31 0.08 -2.79
C GLY A 221 18.05 0.17 -1.45
N ILE A 222 18.09 -0.93 -0.71
CA ILE A 222 18.76 -1.07 0.57
C ILE A 222 20.18 -1.57 0.34
N HIS A 223 21.14 -1.05 1.11
CA HIS A 223 22.51 -1.55 1.15
C HIS A 223 22.78 -2.10 2.54
N LEU A 224 23.07 -3.39 2.63
CA LEU A 224 23.34 -4.06 3.90
C LEU A 224 24.52 -5.04 3.77
N PRO A 225 25.25 -5.29 4.88
CA PRO A 225 26.25 -6.36 4.90
C PRO A 225 25.64 -7.74 4.63
N LEU A 226 26.39 -8.59 3.94
CA LEU A 226 26.04 -10.00 3.77
C LEU A 226 26.64 -10.80 4.92
N ILE A 227 25.80 -11.46 5.71
CA ILE A 227 26.22 -12.29 6.83
C ILE A 227 25.73 -13.71 6.56
N TYR A 228 26.51 -14.47 5.78
CA TYR A 228 26.19 -15.87 5.54
C TYR A 228 26.42 -16.69 6.81
N GLY A 229 25.42 -17.48 7.22
CA GLY A 229 25.36 -18.15 8.52
C GLY A 229 24.47 -17.42 9.54
N GLU A 230 23.95 -16.22 9.24
CA GLU A 230 22.97 -15.56 10.12
C GLU A 230 21.60 -16.23 10.09
N GLY A 231 21.31 -17.04 9.07
CA GLY A 231 20.05 -17.74 8.91
C GLY A 231 18.94 -16.88 8.29
N ARG A 232 17.97 -17.56 7.67
CA ARG A 232 16.90 -16.95 6.87
C ARG A 232 16.14 -15.84 7.58
N GLU A 233 15.71 -16.10 8.81
CA GLU A 233 14.82 -15.20 9.55
C GLU A 233 15.54 -13.92 9.94
N ASN A 234 16.80 -14.01 10.41
CA ASN A 234 17.61 -12.85 10.77
C ASN A 234 17.92 -11.96 9.55
N ALA A 235 18.31 -12.56 8.43
CA ALA A 235 18.54 -11.83 7.18
C ALA A 235 17.26 -11.10 6.71
N ARG A 236 16.10 -11.74 6.84
CA ARG A 236 14.79 -11.15 6.51
C ARG A 236 14.44 -10.00 7.45
N ASP A 237 14.67 -10.14 8.76
CA ASP A 237 14.30 -9.13 9.74
C ASP A 237 15.20 -7.90 9.67
N ARG A 238 16.49 -8.07 9.36
CA ARG A 238 17.40 -6.97 8.99
C ARG A 238 16.90 -6.21 7.77
N LEU A 239 16.53 -6.93 6.71
CA LEU A 239 15.97 -6.30 5.51
C LEU A 239 14.70 -5.51 5.85
N ARG A 240 13.75 -6.10 6.57
CA ARG A 240 12.51 -5.43 6.98
C ARG A 240 12.79 -4.17 7.79
N SER A 241 13.71 -4.25 8.75
CA SER A 241 14.10 -3.11 9.59
C SER A 241 14.72 -1.99 8.76
N ALA A 242 15.62 -2.30 7.84
CA ALA A 242 16.24 -1.32 6.97
C ALA A 242 15.22 -0.69 5.99
N VAL A 243 14.28 -1.49 5.46
CA VAL A 243 13.17 -0.98 4.65
C VAL A 243 12.32 0.00 5.45
N PHE A 244 11.95 -0.34 6.68
CA PHE A 244 11.19 0.53 7.58
C PHE A 244 11.92 1.85 7.86
N LEU A 245 13.20 1.79 8.23
CA LEU A 245 14.02 2.98 8.48
C LEU A 245 14.19 3.85 7.23
N ARG A 246 14.42 3.25 6.06
CA ARG A 246 14.55 4.00 4.81
C ARG A 246 13.25 4.69 4.38
N HIS A 247 12.11 4.06 4.64
CA HIS A 247 10.81 4.72 4.45
C HIS A 247 10.64 5.89 5.43
N LYS A 248 11.11 5.76 6.66
CA LYS A 248 11.16 6.86 7.63
C LYS A 248 12.08 8.02 7.21
N ASP A 249 13.23 7.76 6.59
CA ASP A 249 14.14 8.82 6.11
C ASP A 249 13.66 9.49 4.81
N ARG A 250 13.08 8.72 3.86
CA ARG A 250 12.41 9.32 2.68
C ARG A 250 11.19 10.16 3.08
N ASN A 251 10.62 9.86 4.24
CA ASN A 251 9.59 10.67 4.84
C ASN A 251 10.12 11.98 5.42
N HIS A 252 11.42 12.32 5.54
CA HIS A 252 11.78 13.60 6.17
C HIS A 252 11.37 14.84 5.35
N ASP A 253 11.67 14.88 4.05
CA ASP A 253 11.21 15.97 3.15
C ASP A 253 9.70 15.93 2.95
N GLN A 254 9.10 14.73 2.91
CA GLN A 254 7.65 14.56 2.84
C GLN A 254 6.96 14.92 4.16
N GLU A 255 7.55 14.67 5.31
CA GLU A 255 7.05 15.00 6.65
C GLU A 255 7.17 16.50 6.88
N GLU A 256 8.26 17.13 6.44
CA GLU A 256 8.37 18.60 6.46
C GLU A 256 7.29 19.22 5.57
N ARG A 257 7.09 18.67 4.37
CA ARG A 257 6.05 19.15 3.45
C ARG A 257 4.64 18.85 3.95
N LEU A 258 4.38 17.68 4.50
CA LEU A 258 3.13 17.30 5.17
C LEU A 258 2.86 18.19 6.38
N SER A 259 3.89 18.49 7.18
CA SER A 259 3.78 19.40 8.33
C SER A 259 3.38 20.80 7.88
N LYS A 260 3.96 21.30 6.76
CA LYS A 260 3.55 22.57 6.15
C LYS A 260 2.11 22.52 5.64
N ILE A 261 1.68 21.42 5.01
CA ILE A 261 0.31 21.23 4.53
C ILE A 261 -0.68 21.19 5.70
N PHE A 262 -0.40 20.43 6.76
CA PHE A 262 -1.26 20.36 7.94
C PHE A 262 -1.33 21.71 8.67
N SER A 263 -0.21 22.41 8.79
CA SER A 263 -0.20 23.78 9.33
C SER A 263 -1.02 24.75 8.47
N TRP A 264 -0.99 24.60 7.14
CA TRP A 264 -1.73 25.43 6.21
C TRP A 264 -3.24 25.17 6.23
N LEU A 265 -3.64 23.90 6.25
CA LEU A 265 -5.06 23.51 6.39
C LEU A 265 -5.62 24.00 7.74
N SER A 266 -4.79 24.01 8.79
CA SER A 266 -5.13 24.48 10.14
C SER A 266 -6.45 23.88 10.64
N ALA A 267 -6.64 22.58 10.43
CA ALA A 267 -7.89 21.92 10.73
C ALA A 267 -8.08 21.70 12.25
N PRO A 268 -9.31 21.82 12.78
CA PRO A 268 -9.61 21.47 14.16
C PRO A 268 -9.48 19.95 14.37
N ASP A 269 -9.03 19.57 15.58
CA ASP A 269 -8.81 18.17 15.96
C ASP A 269 -10.10 17.53 16.51
N PRO A 270 -10.71 16.58 15.79
CA PRO A 270 -11.93 15.91 16.22
C PRO A 270 -11.67 14.83 17.28
N SER A 271 -10.41 14.41 17.50
CA SER A 271 -10.05 13.38 18.47
C SER A 271 -10.38 13.78 19.90
N THR A 272 -10.36 15.09 20.19
CA THR A 272 -10.76 15.65 21.47
C THR A 272 -12.21 15.30 21.84
N ASN A 273 -13.14 15.42 20.89
CA ASN A 273 -14.55 15.04 21.06
C ASN A 273 -14.71 13.53 21.13
N TYR A 274 -14.02 12.79 20.26
CA TYR A 274 -14.02 11.33 20.28
C TYR A 274 -13.58 10.78 21.65
N HIS A 275 -12.43 11.22 22.17
CA HIS A 275 -11.91 10.76 23.47
C HIS A 275 -12.82 11.16 24.63
N LYS A 276 -13.43 12.36 24.58
CA LYS A 276 -14.42 12.79 25.58
C LYS A 276 -15.64 11.89 25.59
N ALA A 277 -16.19 11.58 24.42
CA ALA A 277 -17.35 10.70 24.26
C ALA A 277 -17.01 9.24 24.63
N HIS A 278 -15.87 8.73 24.18
CA HIS A 278 -15.36 7.39 24.49
C HIS A 278 -15.14 7.19 26.00
N LYS A 279 -14.60 8.20 26.69
CA LYS A 279 -14.41 8.16 28.15
C LYS A 279 -15.75 8.15 28.93
N GLN A 280 -16.78 8.77 28.38
CA GLN A 280 -18.12 8.80 28.99
C GLN A 280 -18.93 7.54 28.68
N ARG A 281 -18.61 6.87 27.57
CA ARG A 281 -19.26 5.65 27.12
C ARG A 281 -19.11 4.54 28.15
N GLN A 282 -20.17 3.78 28.33
CA GLN A 282 -20.14 2.54 29.09
C GLN A 282 -19.83 1.36 28.17
N ALA A 283 -19.14 0.34 28.71
CA ALA A 283 -18.84 -0.86 27.96
C ALA A 283 -20.14 -1.49 27.42
N LYS A 284 -20.10 -1.94 26.16
CA LYS A 284 -21.23 -2.57 25.43
C LYS A 284 -22.37 -1.62 25.00
N THR A 285 -22.29 -0.32 25.27
CA THR A 285 -23.21 0.67 24.68
C THR A 285 -23.03 0.73 23.16
N GLY A 286 -24.14 0.83 22.42
CA GLY A 286 -24.17 0.96 20.96
C GLY A 286 -23.96 -0.33 20.15
N LEU A 287 -23.82 -1.49 20.81
CA LEU A 287 -23.63 -2.78 20.11
C LEU A 287 -24.82 -3.17 19.24
N TRP A 288 -26.04 -2.83 19.65
CA TRP A 288 -27.25 -3.11 18.87
C TRP A 288 -27.19 -2.51 17.47
N LEU A 289 -26.54 -1.34 17.31
CA LEU A 289 -26.34 -0.72 16.00
C LEU A 289 -25.29 -1.50 15.21
N LEU A 290 -24.15 -1.80 15.82
CA LEU A 290 -23.05 -2.52 15.17
C LEU A 290 -23.44 -3.92 14.71
N GLU A 291 -24.33 -4.58 15.44
CA GLU A 291 -24.87 -5.91 15.15
C GLU A 291 -26.09 -5.88 14.22
N SER A 292 -26.61 -4.69 13.89
CA SER A 292 -27.78 -4.55 13.02
C SER A 292 -27.45 -4.88 11.56
N ALA A 293 -28.46 -5.38 10.83
CA ALA A 293 -28.40 -5.54 9.39
C ALA A 293 -28.13 -4.19 8.70
N LYS A 294 -28.79 -3.11 9.14
CA LYS A 294 -28.60 -1.76 8.59
C LYS A 294 -27.15 -1.30 8.61
N PHE A 295 -26.44 -1.47 9.73
CA PHE A 295 -25.03 -1.09 9.83
C PHE A 295 -24.12 -1.99 9.00
N THR A 296 -24.42 -3.29 8.96
CA THR A 296 -23.67 -4.25 8.13
C THR A 296 -23.82 -3.95 6.64
N ASP A 297 -25.04 -3.62 6.20
CA ASP A 297 -25.35 -3.24 4.83
C ASP A 297 -24.74 -1.89 4.49
N TRP A 298 -24.82 -0.92 5.40
CA TRP A 298 -24.14 0.38 5.24
C TRP A 298 -22.64 0.19 5.03
N LYS A 299 -21.95 -0.69 5.76
CA LYS A 299 -20.50 -0.90 5.55
C LYS A 299 -20.13 -1.53 4.20
N LYS A 300 -21.06 -2.18 3.51
CA LYS A 300 -20.78 -3.00 2.31
C LYS A 300 -21.37 -2.44 1.02
N ARG A 301 -22.53 -1.78 1.10
CA ARG A 301 -23.24 -1.25 -0.07
C ARG A 301 -22.46 -0.08 -0.66
N ALA A 302 -22.36 -0.04 -1.98
CA ALA A 302 -21.72 1.05 -2.70
C ALA A 302 -22.40 2.40 -2.39
N ALA A 303 -21.58 3.44 -2.20
CA ALA A 303 -22.03 4.82 -1.95
C ALA A 303 -23.10 4.93 -0.84
N SER A 304 -22.90 4.20 0.27
CA SER A 304 -23.91 4.06 1.32
C SER A 304 -23.97 5.28 2.25
N ARG A 305 -25.17 5.53 2.77
CA ARG A 305 -25.46 6.63 3.70
C ARG A 305 -26.32 6.09 4.83
N LEU A 306 -26.09 6.54 6.06
CA LEU A 306 -26.86 6.16 7.24
C LEU A 306 -27.06 7.40 8.12
N TRP A 307 -28.31 7.76 8.40
CA TRP A 307 -28.64 8.92 9.23
C TRP A 307 -29.25 8.49 10.56
N LEU A 308 -28.60 8.83 11.67
CA LEU A 308 -29.07 8.56 13.02
C LEU A 308 -29.64 9.86 13.63
N TYR A 309 -30.95 9.91 13.87
CA TYR A 309 -31.57 11.11 14.42
C TYR A 309 -32.30 10.85 15.74
N GLY A 310 -32.31 11.86 16.61
CA GLY A 310 -33.01 11.77 17.88
C GLY A 310 -32.95 13.05 18.70
N ILE A 311 -33.66 13.08 19.82
CA ILE A 311 -33.74 14.23 20.72
C ILE A 311 -32.39 14.57 21.37
N PRO A 312 -32.19 15.78 21.93
CA PRO A 312 -31.03 16.05 22.77
C PRO A 312 -30.91 15.02 23.90
N GLY A 313 -29.71 14.57 24.23
CA GLY A 313 -29.48 13.60 25.32
C GLY A 313 -29.60 12.12 24.96
N CYS A 314 -30.17 11.74 23.80
CA CYS A 314 -30.36 10.31 23.44
C CYS A 314 -29.10 9.51 23.09
N GLY A 315 -27.91 10.04 23.35
CA GLY A 315 -26.66 9.32 23.17
C GLY A 315 -26.10 9.29 21.75
N LYS A 316 -26.55 10.15 20.82
CA LYS A 316 -25.99 10.28 19.45
C LYS A 316 -24.46 10.30 19.44
N THR A 317 -23.84 11.20 20.19
CA THR A 317 -22.37 11.34 20.27
C THR A 317 -21.68 10.12 20.87
N ILE A 318 -22.32 9.43 21.83
CA ILE A 318 -21.81 8.16 22.41
C ILE A 318 -21.90 7.02 21.38
N LEU A 319 -22.94 7.03 20.55
CA LEU A 319 -23.12 6.07 19.46
C LEU A 319 -22.10 6.33 18.34
N SER A 320 -21.86 7.59 17.99
CA SER A 320 -20.82 7.98 17.04
C SER A 320 -19.43 7.53 17.50
N SER A 321 -19.09 7.70 18.79
CA SER A 321 -17.79 7.20 19.30
C SER A 321 -17.70 5.66 19.27
N THR A 322 -18.82 4.96 19.45
CA THR A 322 -18.88 3.50 19.30
C THR A 322 -18.61 3.06 17.86
N VAL A 323 -19.24 3.74 16.90
CA VAL A 323 -19.02 3.49 15.47
C VAL A 323 -17.58 3.80 15.09
N VAL A 324 -17.06 4.97 15.49
CA VAL A 324 -15.69 5.39 15.18
C VAL A 324 -14.68 4.40 15.75
N GLU A 325 -14.84 3.94 17.00
CA GLU A 325 -13.96 2.91 17.57
C GLU A 325 -13.99 1.62 16.74
N ASN A 326 -15.19 1.13 16.37
CA ASN A 326 -15.32 -0.08 15.57
C ASN A 326 -14.66 0.07 14.19
N LEU A 327 -14.83 1.21 13.53
CA LEU A 327 -14.26 1.48 12.22
C LEU A 327 -12.74 1.68 12.29
N LEU A 328 -12.22 2.35 13.32
CA LEU A 328 -10.78 2.49 13.52
C LEU A 328 -10.11 1.12 13.73
N GLN A 329 -10.76 0.21 14.48
CA GLN A 329 -10.30 -1.17 14.63
C GLN A 329 -10.41 -1.96 13.33
N TYR A 330 -11.53 -1.83 12.61
CA TYR A 330 -11.78 -2.53 11.35
C TYR A 330 -10.79 -2.13 10.24
N CYS A 331 -10.47 -0.84 10.14
CA CYS A 331 -9.54 -0.32 9.16
C CYS A 331 -8.06 -0.44 9.59
N HIS A 332 -7.77 -0.87 10.83
CA HIS A 332 -6.40 -0.85 11.38
C HIS A 332 -5.40 -1.60 10.50
N ASP A 333 -5.76 -2.82 10.08
CA ASP A 333 -4.88 -3.75 9.37
C ASP A 333 -4.85 -3.57 7.84
N ASP A 334 -5.79 -2.79 7.28
CA ASP A 334 -5.81 -2.47 5.84
C ASP A 334 -5.44 -1.01 5.60
N THR A 335 -4.27 -0.79 5.01
CA THR A 335 -3.79 0.55 4.67
C THR A 335 -4.56 1.19 3.51
N ASN A 336 -5.39 0.41 2.79
CA ASN A 336 -6.24 0.93 1.71
C ASN A 336 -7.67 1.24 2.19
N MET A 337 -7.95 1.11 3.49
CA MET A 337 -9.18 1.59 4.11
C MET A 337 -8.88 2.74 5.07
N VAL A 338 -9.81 3.68 5.17
CA VAL A 338 -9.67 4.85 6.02
C VAL A 338 -10.98 5.18 6.71
N THR A 339 -10.85 5.59 7.98
CA THR A 339 -11.94 6.13 8.79
C THR A 339 -11.62 7.59 9.07
N ALA A 340 -12.49 8.48 8.62
CA ALA A 340 -12.45 9.90 8.94
C ALA A 340 -13.69 10.28 9.75
N TYR A 341 -13.55 11.20 10.69
CA TYR A 341 -14.68 11.61 11.51
C TYR A 341 -14.59 13.07 11.91
N PHE A 342 -15.75 13.67 12.17
CA PHE A 342 -15.85 15.03 12.67
C PHE A 342 -17.00 15.13 13.67
N TYR A 343 -16.81 15.93 14.72
CA TYR A 343 -17.84 16.21 15.71
C TYR A 343 -18.12 17.71 15.66
N PHE A 344 -19.33 18.08 15.27
CA PHE A 344 -19.77 19.45 15.50
C PHE A 344 -19.98 19.64 17.01
N ASP A 345 -19.56 20.79 17.54
CA ASP A 345 -19.60 21.09 18.98
C ASP A 345 -19.99 22.55 19.22
N PHE A 346 -21.12 22.76 19.88
CA PHE A 346 -21.62 24.08 20.25
C PHE A 346 -20.66 24.88 21.15
N ASN A 347 -19.71 24.21 21.80
CA ASN A 347 -18.72 24.86 22.67
C ASN A 347 -17.40 25.20 21.95
N ASP A 348 -17.22 24.78 20.69
CA ASP A 348 -16.00 24.98 19.92
C ASP A 348 -16.33 25.63 18.58
N THR A 349 -16.08 26.94 18.47
CA THR A 349 -16.43 27.72 17.26
C THR A 349 -15.72 27.21 16.00
N GLN A 350 -14.56 26.58 16.13
CA GLN A 350 -13.88 25.97 14.97
C GLN A 350 -14.60 24.70 14.50
N LYS A 351 -15.33 24.02 15.38
CA LYS A 351 -16.13 22.84 15.07
C LYS A 351 -17.59 23.17 14.77
N GLN A 352 -17.88 24.42 14.42
CA GLN A 352 -19.21 24.87 13.96
C GLN A 352 -19.20 25.31 12.50
N ASP A 353 -18.03 25.28 11.87
CA ASP A 353 -17.76 25.74 10.51
C ASP A 353 -17.60 24.52 9.56
N PRO A 354 -18.40 24.42 8.49
CA PRO A 354 -18.37 23.29 7.57
C PRO A 354 -17.12 23.25 6.68
N GLU A 355 -16.48 24.40 6.40
CA GLU A 355 -15.21 24.43 5.68
C GLU A 355 -14.09 23.83 6.55
N LEU A 356 -14.10 24.11 7.86
CA LEU A 356 -13.16 23.52 8.81
C LEU A 356 -13.39 22.01 9.01
N MET A 357 -14.65 21.54 8.92
CA MET A 357 -14.96 20.10 8.82
C MET A 357 -14.27 19.48 7.60
N LEU A 358 -14.42 20.05 6.39
CA LEU A 358 -13.78 19.53 5.19
C LEU A 358 -12.25 19.47 5.31
N ARG A 359 -11.63 20.52 5.84
CA ARG A 359 -10.18 20.55 6.12
C ARG A 359 -9.76 19.43 7.07
N SER A 360 -10.55 19.17 8.12
CA SER A 360 -10.29 18.11 9.09
C SER A 360 -10.41 16.71 8.48
N LEU A 361 -11.42 16.48 7.64
CA LEU A 361 -11.58 15.22 6.91
C LEU A 361 -10.43 15.01 5.92
N LEU A 362 -10.06 16.05 5.15
CA LEU A 362 -8.92 16.00 4.23
C LEU A 362 -7.62 15.69 4.96
N CYS A 363 -7.36 16.31 6.11
CA CYS A 363 -6.20 16.01 6.94
C CYS A 363 -6.15 14.52 7.33
N GLN A 364 -7.28 13.94 7.75
CA GLN A 364 -7.36 12.53 8.14
C GLN A 364 -7.10 11.58 6.96
N LEU A 365 -7.60 11.90 5.76
CA LEU A 365 -7.32 11.14 4.54
C LEU A 365 -5.82 11.20 4.19
N VAL A 366 -5.26 12.41 4.15
CA VAL A 366 -3.84 12.63 3.82
C VAL A 366 -2.91 11.97 4.84
N GLN A 367 -3.27 11.98 6.12
CA GLN A 367 -2.50 11.32 7.19
C GLN A 367 -2.47 9.79 7.03
N ARG A 368 -3.51 9.19 6.43
CA ARG A 368 -3.55 7.75 6.15
C ARG A 368 -2.83 7.38 4.85
N SER A 369 -2.73 8.31 3.89
CA SER A 369 -2.03 8.07 2.63
C SER A 369 -0.53 7.85 2.84
N VAL A 370 0.04 6.90 2.09
CA VAL A 370 1.49 6.61 2.10
C VAL A 370 2.30 7.72 1.45
N VAL A 371 1.67 8.48 0.54
CA VAL A 371 2.25 9.59 -0.21
C VAL A 371 1.24 10.74 -0.21
N ILE A 372 1.71 11.99 -0.23
CA ILE A 372 0.82 13.16 -0.37
C ILE A 372 0.03 13.03 -1.68
N PRO A 373 -1.32 13.04 -1.64
CA PRO A 373 -2.13 13.00 -2.85
C PRO A 373 -1.77 14.16 -3.78
N LYS A 374 -1.64 13.87 -5.09
CA LYS A 374 -1.15 14.87 -6.06
C LYS A 374 -2.01 16.12 -6.11
N GLY A 375 -3.34 15.98 -5.98
CA GLY A 375 -4.27 17.10 -5.94
C GLY A 375 -4.04 18.01 -4.73
N VAL A 376 -3.78 17.43 -3.56
CA VAL A 376 -3.48 18.18 -2.33
C VAL A 376 -2.16 18.94 -2.47
N ASP A 377 -1.12 18.30 -2.98
CA ASP A 377 0.18 18.93 -3.19
C ASP A 377 0.13 20.06 -4.23
N ALA A 378 -0.62 19.86 -5.31
CA ALA A 378 -0.86 20.88 -6.34
C ALA A 378 -1.65 22.07 -5.77
N LEU A 379 -2.71 21.81 -4.99
CA LEU A 379 -3.51 22.85 -4.35
C LEU A 379 -2.65 23.67 -3.39
N PHE A 380 -1.89 23.01 -2.51
CA PHE A 380 -0.95 23.68 -1.60
C PHE A 380 0.04 24.58 -2.35
N SER A 381 0.61 24.07 -3.45
CA SER A 381 1.55 24.83 -4.30
C SER A 381 0.87 26.03 -4.99
N SER A 382 -0.36 25.86 -5.47
CA SER A 382 -1.16 26.91 -6.12
C SER A 382 -1.57 28.03 -5.15
N CYS A 383 -1.70 27.69 -3.86
CA CYS A 383 -1.94 28.64 -2.76
C CYS A 383 -0.65 29.28 -2.23
N GLU A 384 0.35 29.46 -3.11
CA GLU A 384 1.66 30.05 -2.81
C GLU A 384 2.41 29.31 -1.68
N ASN A 385 2.36 27.98 -1.68
CA ASN A 385 2.91 27.13 -0.62
C ASN A 385 2.36 27.47 0.77
N GLY A 386 1.05 27.76 0.82
CA GLY A 386 0.29 27.93 2.05
C GLY A 386 0.10 29.37 2.54
N GLN A 387 0.45 30.38 1.73
CA GLN A 387 0.22 31.79 2.08
C GLN A 387 -1.23 32.22 1.87
N ARG A 388 -1.96 31.57 0.95
CA ARG A 388 -3.38 31.83 0.71
C ARG A 388 -4.24 30.67 1.18
N LYS A 389 -5.48 30.94 1.60
CA LYS A 389 -6.46 29.89 1.92
C LYS A 389 -7.03 29.27 0.65
N PRO A 390 -7.31 27.95 0.64
CA PRO A 390 -8.02 27.31 -0.47
C PRO A 390 -9.51 27.68 -0.42
N SER A 391 -10.20 27.62 -1.56
CA SER A 391 -11.66 27.77 -1.62
C SER A 391 -12.38 26.45 -1.25
N SER A 392 -13.63 26.54 -0.79
CA SER A 392 -14.47 25.37 -0.46
C SER A 392 -14.62 24.42 -1.66
N HIS A 393 -14.76 24.95 -2.88
CA HIS A 393 -14.83 24.13 -4.09
C HIS A 393 -13.55 23.36 -4.36
N ALA A 394 -12.39 24.01 -4.21
CA ALA A 394 -11.10 23.34 -4.38
C ALA A 394 -10.86 22.28 -3.29
N LEU A 395 -11.26 22.56 -2.04
CA LEU A 395 -11.21 21.60 -0.93
C LEU A 395 -12.09 20.37 -1.21
N LEU A 396 -13.33 20.55 -1.67
CA LEU A 396 -14.22 19.46 -2.07
C LEU A 396 -13.59 18.61 -3.17
N GLN A 397 -13.04 19.25 -4.20
CA GLN A 397 -12.39 18.55 -5.31
C GLN A 397 -11.22 17.69 -4.83
N VAL A 398 -10.26 18.26 -4.08
CA VAL A 398 -9.10 17.48 -3.61
C VAL A 398 -9.48 16.43 -2.58
N THR A 399 -10.56 16.64 -1.82
CA THR A 399 -11.10 15.63 -0.90
C THR A 399 -11.67 14.44 -1.68
N LYS A 400 -12.40 14.70 -2.77
CA LYS A 400 -12.86 13.66 -3.70
C LYS A 400 -11.69 12.87 -4.27
N GLU A 401 -10.66 13.55 -4.77
CA GLU A 401 -9.46 12.93 -5.33
C GLU A 401 -8.71 12.09 -4.29
N ALA A 402 -8.54 12.60 -3.06
CA ALA A 402 -7.91 11.87 -1.97
C ALA A 402 -8.73 10.62 -1.57
N ALA A 403 -10.06 10.72 -1.54
CA ALA A 403 -10.94 9.59 -1.23
C ALA A 403 -10.84 8.47 -2.28
N GLN A 404 -10.55 8.78 -3.55
CA GLN A 404 -10.39 7.79 -4.62
C GLN A 404 -9.14 6.91 -4.48
N GLU A 405 -8.18 7.30 -3.65
CA GLU A 405 -6.98 6.49 -3.40
C GLU A 405 -7.25 5.26 -2.52
N PHE A 406 -8.41 5.21 -1.85
CA PHE A 406 -8.78 4.15 -0.91
C PHE A 406 -9.80 3.18 -1.50
N THR A 407 -9.74 1.93 -1.06
CA THR A 407 -10.76 0.91 -1.38
C THR A 407 -12.08 1.16 -0.66
N HIS A 408 -12.03 1.69 0.57
CA HIS A 408 -13.19 2.11 1.35
C HIS A 408 -12.84 3.33 2.21
N VAL A 409 -13.73 4.32 2.20
CA VAL A 409 -13.67 5.54 3.00
C VAL A 409 -14.92 5.62 3.86
N TYR A 410 -14.76 5.48 5.17
CA TYR A 410 -15.85 5.62 6.12
C TYR A 410 -15.79 7.01 6.77
N VAL A 411 -16.83 7.81 6.60
CA VAL A 411 -16.93 9.15 7.20
C VAL A 411 -18.04 9.17 8.24
N VAL A 412 -17.71 9.61 9.47
CA VAL A 412 -18.69 9.79 10.55
C VAL A 412 -18.78 11.27 10.91
N LEU A 413 -19.96 11.88 10.73
CA LEU A 413 -20.23 13.27 11.09
C LEU A 413 -21.24 13.31 12.24
N ASP A 414 -20.80 13.72 13.43
CA ASP A 414 -21.66 13.81 14.60
C ASP A 414 -22.25 15.20 14.77
N ALA A 415 -23.54 15.24 15.13
CA ALA A 415 -24.30 16.42 15.54
C ALA A 415 -24.37 17.53 14.48
N LEU A 416 -24.83 17.23 13.25
CA LEU A 416 -24.98 18.23 12.17
C LEU A 416 -25.79 19.47 12.60
N ASP A 417 -26.70 19.32 13.57
CA ASP A 417 -27.47 20.43 14.14
C ASP A 417 -26.63 21.46 14.91
N GLU A 418 -25.40 21.14 15.29
CA GLU A 418 -24.49 22.06 15.97
C GLU A 418 -23.64 22.90 15.00
N CYS A 419 -23.77 22.70 13.69
CA CYS A 419 -23.20 23.57 12.66
C CYS A 419 -23.94 24.92 12.60
N THR A 420 -23.19 26.03 12.51
CA THR A 420 -23.77 27.38 12.42
C THR A 420 -24.18 27.74 11.00
N GLN A 421 -23.41 27.30 9.99
CA GLN A 421 -23.65 27.57 8.57
C GLN A 421 -24.32 26.36 7.90
N ARG A 422 -25.51 25.98 8.38
CA ARG A 422 -26.18 24.75 7.95
C ARG A 422 -26.51 24.69 6.46
N SER A 423 -26.89 25.81 5.83
CA SER A 423 -27.15 25.84 4.38
C SER A 423 -25.91 25.40 3.59
N GLU A 424 -24.76 25.98 3.93
CA GLU A 424 -23.48 25.63 3.29
C GLU A 424 -23.07 24.19 3.57
N LEU A 425 -23.30 23.70 4.80
CA LEU A 425 -23.09 22.28 5.14
C LEU A 425 -23.95 21.36 4.26
N MET A 426 -25.24 21.67 4.07
CA MET A 426 -26.13 20.84 3.24
C MET A 426 -25.69 20.85 1.77
N ASP A 427 -25.35 22.01 1.22
CA ASP A 427 -24.82 22.14 -0.15
C ASP A 427 -23.54 21.29 -0.33
N MET A 428 -22.65 21.28 0.68
CA MET A 428 -21.44 20.44 0.68
C MET A 428 -21.77 18.94 0.74
N LEU A 429 -22.70 18.52 1.59
CA LEU A 429 -23.07 17.12 1.74
C LEU A 429 -23.80 16.59 0.49
N GLU A 430 -24.62 17.42 -0.15
CA GLU A 430 -25.23 17.12 -1.44
C GLU A 430 -24.15 16.93 -2.52
N ALA A 431 -23.19 17.86 -2.63
CA ALA A 431 -22.08 17.72 -3.56
C ALA A 431 -21.26 16.44 -3.31
N VAL A 432 -21.03 16.07 -2.04
CA VAL A 432 -20.36 14.80 -1.67
C VAL A 432 -21.20 13.59 -2.09
N ALA A 433 -22.51 13.64 -1.90
CA ALA A 433 -23.42 12.58 -2.32
C ALA A 433 -23.41 12.38 -3.85
N GLU A 434 -23.23 13.45 -4.62
CA GLU A 434 -23.13 13.43 -6.08
C GLU A 434 -21.77 12.94 -6.62
N TRP A 435 -20.76 12.72 -5.78
CA TRP A 435 -19.43 12.34 -6.26
C TRP A 435 -19.36 11.02 -7.05
N GLN A 436 -20.42 10.19 -6.97
CA GLN A 436 -20.51 8.86 -7.59
C GLN A 436 -19.33 7.96 -7.16
N LEU A 437 -18.97 8.02 -5.87
CA LEU A 437 -17.91 7.21 -5.29
C LEU A 437 -18.51 5.99 -4.58
N ASP A 438 -18.42 4.83 -5.22
CA ASP A 438 -18.89 3.56 -4.65
C ASP A 438 -18.18 3.18 -3.34
N ASN A 439 -16.94 3.65 -3.16
CA ASN A 439 -16.11 3.38 -2.00
C ASN A 439 -16.37 4.30 -0.80
N LEU A 440 -17.27 5.29 -0.90
CA LEU A 440 -17.56 6.26 0.16
C LEU A 440 -18.81 5.86 0.97
N HIS A 441 -18.66 5.81 2.28
CA HIS A 441 -19.71 5.45 3.23
C HIS A 441 -19.90 6.57 4.25
N LEU A 442 -21.06 7.23 4.25
CA LEU A 442 -21.35 8.35 5.15
C LEU A 442 -22.27 7.92 6.29
N LEU A 443 -21.87 8.17 7.53
CA LEU A 443 -22.76 8.09 8.69
C LEU A 443 -22.88 9.47 9.31
N MET A 444 -24.11 9.93 9.53
CA MET A 444 -24.40 11.25 10.06
C MET A 444 -25.31 11.15 11.27
N THR A 445 -25.12 12.01 12.26
CA THR A 445 -26.06 12.16 13.37
C THR A 445 -26.58 13.59 13.48
N SER A 446 -27.85 13.74 13.85
CA SER A 446 -28.41 15.07 14.10
C SER A 446 -29.69 15.03 14.95
N ARG A 447 -30.20 16.20 15.33
CA ARG A 447 -31.62 16.36 15.65
C ARG A 447 -32.47 16.27 14.37
N LYS A 448 -33.75 15.94 14.56
CA LYS A 448 -34.76 15.94 13.50
C LYS A 448 -35.33 17.34 13.29
N GLU A 449 -34.49 18.28 12.93
CA GLU A 449 -34.88 19.65 12.60
C GLU A 449 -35.26 19.75 11.11
N ARG A 450 -36.25 20.58 10.77
CA ARG A 450 -36.91 20.56 9.45
C ARG A 450 -35.99 20.89 8.28
N ASP A 451 -35.02 21.78 8.51
CA ASP A 451 -34.00 22.16 7.54
C ASP A 451 -33.07 20.98 7.22
N ILE A 452 -32.59 20.28 8.25
CA ILE A 452 -31.73 19.10 8.11
C ILE A 452 -32.50 17.93 7.47
N GLU A 453 -33.70 17.64 7.99
CA GLU A 453 -34.55 16.56 7.48
C GLU A 453 -34.82 16.73 5.98
N ARG A 454 -35.24 17.92 5.56
CA ARG A 454 -35.56 18.20 4.16
C ARG A 454 -34.36 17.96 3.24
N SER A 455 -33.17 18.41 3.62
CA SER A 455 -31.97 18.27 2.80
C SER A 455 -31.46 16.83 2.75
N LEU A 456 -31.47 16.11 3.88
CA LEU A 456 -30.97 14.73 3.92
C LEU A 456 -31.89 13.75 3.19
N GLU A 457 -33.21 13.97 3.19
CA GLU A 457 -34.19 13.12 2.50
C GLU A 457 -34.05 13.13 0.97
N GLU A 458 -33.34 14.11 0.39
CA GLU A 458 -33.10 14.18 -1.06
C GLU A 458 -32.15 13.07 -1.55
N TYR A 459 -31.25 12.58 -0.70
CA TYR A 459 -30.23 11.58 -1.08
C TYR A 459 -30.01 10.44 -0.07
N ILE A 460 -30.78 10.41 1.02
CA ILE A 460 -30.83 9.31 1.99
C ILE A 460 -32.21 8.65 1.92
N ARG A 461 -32.22 7.32 1.78
CA ARG A 461 -33.48 6.56 1.76
C ARG A 461 -34.08 6.48 3.16
N GLU A 462 -35.40 6.41 3.25
CA GLU A 462 -36.11 6.28 4.53
C GLU A 462 -35.65 5.03 5.32
N GLU A 463 -35.35 3.93 4.64
CA GLU A 463 -34.80 2.70 5.23
C GLU A 463 -33.40 2.89 5.86
N ASP A 464 -32.65 3.88 5.39
CA ASP A 464 -31.31 4.26 5.85
C ASP A 464 -31.34 5.39 6.90
N ALA A 465 -32.53 5.77 7.36
CA ALA A 465 -32.72 6.65 8.50
C ALA A 465 -33.08 5.81 9.75
N VAL A 466 -32.48 6.14 10.89
CA VAL A 466 -32.68 5.44 12.17
C VAL A 466 -33.03 6.45 13.24
N CYS A 467 -34.26 6.36 13.73
CA CYS A 467 -34.69 7.13 14.89
C CYS A 467 -34.21 6.47 16.18
N LEU A 468 -33.43 7.20 16.97
CA LEU A 468 -33.03 6.80 18.31
C LEU A 468 -34.20 7.04 19.28
N GLN A 469 -35.22 6.18 19.21
CA GLN A 469 -36.36 6.16 20.13
C GLN A 469 -36.13 5.17 21.29
N ARG A 470 -36.97 5.32 22.34
CA ARG A 470 -36.90 4.59 23.62
C ARG A 470 -36.51 3.12 23.47
N ASP A 471 -37.32 2.31 22.78
CA ASP A 471 -37.16 0.85 22.76
C ASP A 471 -35.79 0.36 22.25
N VAL A 472 -35.15 1.13 21.36
CA VAL A 472 -33.87 0.78 20.74
C VAL A 472 -32.68 1.11 21.67
N VAL A 473 -32.81 2.14 22.50
CA VAL A 473 -31.74 2.61 23.40
C VAL A 473 -31.97 2.29 24.88
N ASP A 474 -33.15 1.78 25.25
CA ASP A 474 -33.51 1.49 26.65
C ASP A 474 -32.53 0.55 27.33
N GLN A 475 -32.01 -0.46 26.63
CA GLN A 475 -30.97 -1.34 27.19
C GLN A 475 -29.67 -0.58 27.51
N ASP A 476 -29.31 0.41 26.70
CA ASP A 476 -28.12 1.22 26.91
C ASP A 476 -28.31 2.22 28.05
N ILE A 477 -29.51 2.82 28.17
CA ILE A 477 -29.89 3.68 29.30
C ILE A 477 -29.87 2.86 30.60
N GLN A 478 -30.45 1.66 30.59
CA GLN A 478 -30.47 0.76 31.74
C GLN A 478 -29.06 0.42 32.22
N ARG A 479 -28.17 0.04 31.29
CA ARG A 479 -26.75 -0.22 31.60
C ARG A 479 -26.05 1.00 32.20
N TYR A 480 -26.28 2.19 31.64
CA TYR A 480 -25.71 3.42 32.17
C TYR A 480 -26.18 3.71 33.60
N VAL A 481 -27.49 3.59 33.87
CA VAL A 481 -28.08 3.78 35.20
C VAL A 481 -27.51 2.78 36.21
N GLN A 482 -27.47 1.49 35.87
CA GLN A 482 -26.92 0.44 36.75
C GLN A 482 -25.47 0.71 37.13
N GLN A 483 -24.63 1.08 36.16
CA GLN A 483 -23.22 1.40 36.43
C GLN A 483 -23.05 2.70 37.22
N ARG A 484 -23.86 3.73 36.95
CA ARG A 484 -23.82 4.97 37.75
C ARG A 484 -24.20 4.71 39.20
N LEU A 485 -25.23 3.91 39.45
CA LEU A 485 -25.60 3.50 40.81
C LEU A 485 -24.48 2.71 41.49
N HIS A 486 -23.70 1.94 40.73
CA HIS A 486 -22.59 1.15 41.28
C HIS A 486 -21.34 1.97 41.60
N ASN A 487 -20.92 2.82 40.66
CA ASN A 487 -19.60 3.44 40.65
C ASN A 487 -19.57 4.87 41.21
N ASP A 488 -20.72 5.55 41.26
CA ASP A 488 -20.78 6.92 41.76
C ASP A 488 -20.62 6.96 43.29
N LYS A 489 -19.71 7.82 43.79
CA LYS A 489 -19.39 7.90 45.22
C LYS A 489 -20.60 8.29 46.09
N GLY A 490 -21.54 9.08 45.56
CA GLY A 490 -22.74 9.52 46.28
C GLY A 490 -23.89 8.51 46.20
N LEU A 491 -23.97 7.74 45.11
CA LEU A 491 -25.02 6.74 44.90
C LEU A 491 -24.63 5.34 45.40
N ALA A 492 -23.34 5.06 45.56
CA ALA A 492 -22.82 3.76 46.01
C ALA A 492 -23.33 3.33 47.40
N LYS A 493 -23.87 4.26 48.21
CA LYS A 493 -24.54 3.94 49.47
C LYS A 493 -25.73 2.97 49.28
N TRP A 494 -26.38 3.03 48.13
CA TRP A 494 -27.50 2.16 47.76
C TRP A 494 -27.03 0.80 47.21
N ASN A 495 -25.72 0.54 47.13
CA ASN A 495 -25.21 -0.73 46.60
C ASN A 495 -25.66 -1.95 47.40
N LYS A 496 -25.93 -1.76 48.69
CA LYS A 496 -26.33 -2.83 49.63
C LYS A 496 -27.85 -3.06 49.67
N ASP A 497 -28.64 -2.18 49.06
CA ASP A 497 -30.10 -2.25 49.06
C ASP A 497 -30.61 -2.54 47.64
N ALA A 498 -30.93 -3.82 47.40
CA ALA A 498 -31.39 -4.28 46.09
C ALA A 498 -32.77 -3.71 45.74
N VAL A 499 -33.63 -3.47 46.74
CA VAL A 499 -35.00 -2.97 46.52
C VAL A 499 -34.95 -1.51 46.07
N VAL A 500 -34.20 -0.68 46.79
CA VAL A 500 -34.04 0.74 46.44
C VAL A 500 -33.35 0.90 45.09
N ARG A 501 -32.37 0.05 44.76
CA ARG A 501 -31.76 0.04 43.41
C ARG A 501 -32.78 -0.23 42.32
N GLN A 502 -33.60 -1.25 42.51
CA GLN A 502 -34.60 -1.66 41.53
C GLN A 502 -35.68 -0.59 41.35
N GLU A 503 -36.07 0.09 42.42
CA GLU A 503 -36.97 1.24 42.37
C GLU A 503 -36.37 2.43 41.61
N ILE A 504 -35.11 2.79 41.90
CA ILE A 504 -34.42 3.89 41.20
C ILE A 504 -34.29 3.57 39.71
N GLU A 505 -33.88 2.34 39.38
CA GLU A 505 -33.76 1.90 38.00
C GLU A 505 -35.11 1.93 37.28
N ALA A 506 -36.17 1.38 37.87
CA ALA A 506 -37.52 1.41 37.28
C ALA A 506 -38.05 2.84 37.09
N ALA A 507 -37.83 3.73 38.06
CA ALA A 507 -38.27 5.12 38.00
C ALA A 507 -37.50 5.91 36.92
N LEU A 508 -36.17 5.74 36.85
CA LEU A 508 -35.34 6.40 35.84
C LEU A 508 -35.63 5.85 34.44
N MET A 509 -35.79 4.55 34.28
CA MET A 509 -36.18 3.93 33.00
C MET A 509 -37.56 4.39 32.53
N GLY A 510 -38.54 4.47 33.43
CA GLY A 510 -39.88 4.99 33.11
C GLY A 510 -39.88 6.49 32.75
N GLY A 511 -38.94 7.27 33.31
CA GLY A 511 -38.83 8.72 33.15
C GLY A 511 -37.87 9.20 32.06
N ALA A 512 -36.89 8.39 31.64
CA ALA A 512 -35.80 8.78 30.76
C ALA A 512 -36.28 9.30 29.39
N ARG A 513 -37.32 8.68 28.82
CA ARG A 513 -37.85 9.03 27.49
C ARG A 513 -36.79 9.08 26.36
N GLY A 514 -35.65 8.41 26.51
CA GLY A 514 -34.51 8.54 25.61
C GLY A 514 -33.52 9.65 25.99
N MET A 515 -33.46 10.10 27.26
CA MET A 515 -32.50 11.07 27.82
C MET A 515 -31.77 10.54 29.05
#